data_AF-A0A7S1VGN8-F1
#
_entry.id   AF-A0A7S1VGN8-F1
#
_cell.length_a   1.000
_cell.length_b   1.000
_cell.length_c   1.000
_cell.angle_alpha   90.00
_cell.angle_beta   90.00
_cell.angle_gamma   90.00
#
_symmetry.space_group_name_H-M   'P 1'
#
loop_
_entity.id
_entity.type
_entity.pdbx_description
1 polymer ?
#
loop_
_entity_poly.entity_id
_entity_poly.type
_entity_poly.pdbx_seq_one_letter_code
_entity_poly.pdbx_strand_id
1 'polypeptide(L)'
;KKMILEKYVVQQGKAELLARFPVQTLLGLSMLSAEIVTGCIEHLHPAALSILDSQGRLPIHIAMTRTSTFRDAPSLVTFLVKREPRSALARDPTTGLYPYETAALM
;
A
#
# COMPACT_ATOMS: atom_id res chain seq x y z
N LYS A 1 0.98 17.24 -11.77
CA LYS A 1 1.23 16.10 -10.84
C LYS A 1 1.15 14.72 -11.53
N LYS A 2 0.09 14.39 -12.28
CA LYS A 2 -0.04 13.13 -13.06
C LYS A 2 1.18 12.80 -13.96
N MET A 3 1.71 13.82 -14.64
CA MET A 3 2.85 13.69 -15.56
C MET A 3 4.20 13.31 -14.90
N ILE A 4 4.36 13.53 -13.59
CA ILE A 4 5.58 13.18 -12.85
C ILE A 4 5.54 11.71 -12.43
N LEU A 5 4.38 11.24 -11.94
CA LEU A 5 4.18 9.85 -11.56
C LEU A 5 4.25 8.93 -12.79
N GLU A 6 3.62 9.30 -13.90
CA GLU A 6 3.76 8.57 -15.17
C GLU A 6 5.21 8.51 -15.64
N LYS A 7 5.95 9.62 -15.61
CA LYS A 7 7.39 9.62 -15.96
C LYS A 7 8.24 8.77 -15.03
N TYR A 8 7.99 8.79 -13.72
CA TYR A 8 8.77 8.01 -12.75
C TYR A 8 8.55 6.50 -12.91
N VAL A 9 7.31 6.12 -13.19
CA VAL A 9 6.90 4.73 -13.44
C VAL A 9 7.43 4.24 -14.79
N VAL A 10 7.35 5.08 -15.83
CA VAL A 10 7.87 4.81 -17.17
C VAL A 10 9.40 4.74 -17.18
N GLN A 11 10.11 5.64 -16.47
CA GLN A 11 11.58 5.64 -16.36
C GLN A 11 12.12 4.39 -15.67
N GLN A 12 11.36 3.78 -14.78
CA GLN A 12 11.72 2.53 -14.12
C GLN A 12 11.34 1.27 -14.94
N GLY A 13 10.75 1.43 -16.14
CA GLY A 13 10.26 0.32 -16.95
C GLY A 13 9.02 -0.38 -16.37
N LYS A 14 8.28 0.28 -15.46
CA LYS A 14 7.20 -0.32 -14.66
C LYS A 14 5.80 0.20 -14.99
N ALA A 15 5.62 0.83 -16.16
CA ALA A 15 4.32 1.36 -16.59
C ALA A 15 3.24 0.27 -16.71
N GLU A 16 3.62 -0.90 -17.24
CA GLU A 16 2.76 -2.08 -17.26
C GLU A 16 2.53 -2.70 -15.88
N LEU A 17 3.51 -2.56 -14.98
CA LEU A 17 3.43 -3.10 -13.61
C LEU A 17 2.35 -2.39 -12.78
N LEU A 18 2.05 -1.11 -13.02
CA LEU A 18 0.95 -0.41 -12.33
C LEU A 18 -0.45 -0.74 -12.85
N ALA A 19 -0.57 -1.06 -14.13
CA ALA A 19 -1.85 -1.41 -14.73
C ALA A 19 -2.25 -2.87 -14.46
N ARG A 20 -1.27 -3.75 -14.20
CA ARG A 20 -1.48 -5.20 -14.02
C ARG A 20 -1.31 -5.71 -12.58
N PHE A 21 -0.63 -4.99 -11.69
CA PHE A 21 -0.32 -5.50 -10.36
C PHE A 21 -1.09 -4.78 -9.24
N PRO A 22 -1.58 -5.52 -8.23
CA PRO A 22 -2.20 -4.94 -7.04
C PRO A 22 -1.28 -3.94 -6.34
N VAL A 23 -1.85 -2.92 -5.67
CA VAL A 23 -1.09 -1.92 -4.90
C VAL A 23 -0.21 -2.57 -3.80
N GLN A 24 -0.56 -3.76 -3.35
CA GLN A 24 0.25 -4.60 -2.47
C GLN A 24 1.64 -4.89 -3.02
N THR A 25 1.77 -5.05 -4.34
CA THR A 25 3.07 -5.24 -4.98
C THR A 25 3.93 -3.98 -4.87
N LEU A 26 3.33 -2.78 -4.93
CA LEU A 26 4.03 -1.51 -4.75
C LEU A 26 4.47 -1.32 -3.31
N LEU A 27 3.59 -1.66 -2.36
CA LEU A 27 3.93 -1.76 -0.95
C LEU A 27 5.05 -2.78 -0.70
N GLY A 28 5.16 -3.76 -1.61
CA GLY A 28 6.20 -4.76 -1.77
C GLY A 28 7.60 -4.22 -2.13
N LEU A 29 7.70 -3.01 -2.69
CA LEU A 29 8.96 -2.45 -3.18
C LEU A 29 9.57 -1.49 -2.14
N SER A 30 10.68 -1.89 -1.53
CA SER A 30 11.42 -1.11 -0.51
C SER A 30 12.02 0.22 -1.02
N MET A 31 11.96 0.47 -2.33
CA MET A 31 12.54 1.66 -2.96
C MET A 31 11.52 2.79 -3.24
N LEU A 32 10.23 2.55 -3.04
CA LEU A 32 9.20 3.56 -3.27
C LEU A 32 8.96 4.41 -2.03
N SER A 33 8.63 5.70 -2.19
CA SER A 33 8.20 6.57 -1.09
C SER A 33 6.69 6.46 -0.88
N ALA A 34 6.19 6.88 0.30
CA ALA A 34 4.76 6.90 0.57
C ALA A 34 4.02 7.78 -0.46
N GLU A 35 4.61 8.91 -0.85
CA GLU A 35 4.01 9.84 -1.81
C GLU A 35 3.75 9.22 -3.19
N ILE A 36 4.67 8.36 -3.66
CA ILE A 36 4.48 7.65 -4.94
C ILE A 36 3.35 6.63 -4.79
N VAL A 37 3.31 5.89 -3.69
CA VAL A 37 2.29 4.87 -3.45
C VAL A 37 0.90 5.51 -3.33
N THR A 38 0.76 6.57 -2.53
CA THR A 38 -0.51 7.26 -2.35
C THR A 38 -0.97 7.91 -3.66
N GLY A 39 -0.06 8.54 -4.41
CA GLY A 39 -0.37 9.11 -5.72
C GLY A 39 -0.83 8.06 -6.75
N CYS A 40 -0.26 6.86 -6.73
CA CYS A 40 -0.72 5.75 -7.57
C CYS A 40 -2.13 5.28 -7.19
N ILE A 41 -2.40 5.13 -5.89
CA ILE A 41 -3.73 4.73 -5.40
C ILE A 41 -4.78 5.79 -5.82
N GLU A 42 -4.50 7.07 -5.62
CA GLU A 42 -5.47 8.14 -5.91
C GLU A 42 -5.76 8.32 -7.39
N HIS A 43 -4.73 8.24 -8.23
CA HIS A 43 -4.85 8.67 -9.62
C HIS A 43 -5.01 7.53 -10.62
N LEU A 44 -4.66 6.30 -10.23
CA LEU A 44 -4.67 5.15 -11.14
C LEU A 44 -5.64 4.07 -10.68
N HIS A 45 -5.71 3.78 -9.38
CA HIS A 45 -6.48 2.63 -8.92
C HIS A 45 -7.04 2.75 -7.49
N PRO A 46 -8.06 3.59 -7.25
CA PRO A 46 -8.66 3.73 -5.91
C PRO A 46 -9.31 2.43 -5.40
N ALA A 47 -9.81 1.59 -6.31
CA ALA A 47 -10.35 0.26 -5.98
C ALA A 47 -9.28 -0.70 -5.45
N ALA A 48 -7.98 -0.42 -5.64
CA ALA A 48 -6.89 -1.27 -5.17
C ALA A 48 -6.84 -1.42 -3.65
N LEU A 49 -7.49 -0.51 -2.91
CA LEU A 49 -7.60 -0.60 -1.45
C LEU A 49 -8.38 -1.83 -0.96
N SER A 50 -9.26 -2.36 -1.81
CA SER A 50 -10.10 -3.54 -1.52
C SER A 50 -9.59 -4.82 -2.19
N ILE A 51 -8.60 -4.72 -3.08
CA ILE A 51 -7.98 -5.89 -3.69
C ILE A 51 -7.20 -6.62 -2.59
N LEU A 52 -7.13 -7.94 -2.64
CA LEU A 52 -6.32 -8.75 -1.74
C LEU A 52 -5.08 -9.27 -2.48
N ASP A 53 -3.96 -9.43 -1.77
CA ASP A 53 -2.81 -10.17 -2.31
C ASP A 53 -3.08 -11.69 -2.35
N SER A 54 -2.09 -12.46 -2.80
CA SER A 54 -2.19 -13.93 -2.85
C SER A 54 -2.33 -14.61 -1.48
N GLN A 55 -2.11 -13.87 -0.39
CA GLN A 55 -2.29 -14.32 0.99
C GLN A 55 -3.61 -13.81 1.59
N GLY A 56 -4.48 -13.20 0.78
CA GLY A 56 -5.74 -12.63 1.26
C GLY A 56 -5.57 -11.32 2.02
N ARG A 57 -4.41 -10.65 1.92
CA ARG A 57 -4.11 -9.45 2.70
C ARG A 57 -4.49 -8.17 1.97
N LEU A 58 -5.09 -7.26 2.73
CA LEU A 58 -5.33 -5.89 2.32
C LEU A 58 -4.03 -5.07 2.31
N PRO A 59 -4.00 -3.94 1.58
CA PRO A 59 -2.84 -3.05 1.56
C PRO A 59 -2.40 -2.58 2.96
N ILE A 60 -3.34 -2.39 3.89
CA ILE A 60 -3.03 -1.99 5.26
C ILE A 60 -2.19 -3.04 5.99
N HIS A 61 -2.46 -4.33 5.82
CA HIS A 61 -1.66 -5.40 6.46
C HIS A 61 -0.20 -5.35 5.99
N ILE A 62 0.02 -5.11 4.70
CA ILE A 62 1.36 -4.96 4.12
C ILE A 62 2.05 -3.71 4.67
N ALA A 63 1.32 -2.59 4.75
CA ALA A 63 1.86 -1.33 5.27
C ALA A 63 2.27 -1.45 6.74
N MET A 64 1.47 -2.16 7.54
CA MET A 64 1.75 -2.41 8.95
C MET A 64 3.04 -3.22 9.10
N THR A 65 3.15 -4.38 8.44
CA THR A 65 4.33 -5.26 8.56
C THR A 65 5.64 -4.65 8.04
N ARG A 66 5.59 -3.48 7.40
CA ARG A 66 6.72 -2.81 6.75
C ARG A 66 7.12 -1.49 7.39
N THR A 67 6.57 -1.15 8.55
CA THR A 67 6.92 0.08 9.30
C THR A 67 8.41 0.24 9.56
N SER A 68 9.15 -0.86 9.73
CA SER A 68 10.60 -0.85 9.92
C SER A 68 11.41 -0.61 8.64
N THR A 69 10.88 -1.01 7.47
CA THR A 69 11.56 -0.89 6.17
C THR A 69 11.20 0.37 5.40
N PHE A 70 10.07 0.99 5.74
CA PHE A 70 9.47 2.08 4.98
C PHE A 70 9.44 3.33 5.87
N ARG A 71 10.38 4.26 5.64
CA ARG A 71 10.55 5.49 6.44
C ARG A 71 9.24 6.25 6.68
N ASP A 72 8.38 6.27 5.67
CA ASP A 72 7.11 7.02 5.68
C ASP A 72 5.88 6.12 5.92
N ALA A 73 6.07 4.94 6.53
CA ALA A 73 4.97 4.01 6.81
C ALA A 73 3.82 4.64 7.60
N PRO A 74 4.04 5.48 8.64
CA PRO A 74 2.93 6.10 9.37
C PRO A 74 2.03 6.97 8.47
N SER A 75 2.64 7.71 7.53
CA SER A 75 1.91 8.54 6.56
C SER A 75 1.07 7.70 5.61
N LEU A 76 1.63 6.57 5.17
CA LEU A 76 0.94 5.62 4.30
C LEU A 76 -0.21 4.92 5.04
N VAL A 77 -0.01 4.44 6.28
CA VAL A 77 -1.07 3.83 7.09
C VAL A 77 -2.19 4.85 7.35
N THR A 78 -1.83 6.08 7.71
CA THR A 78 -2.80 7.18 7.89
C THR A 78 -3.62 7.41 6.62
N PHE A 79 -2.95 7.41 5.46
CA PHE A 79 -3.63 7.54 4.17
C PHE A 79 -4.60 6.37 3.90
N LEU A 80 -4.16 5.14 4.11
CA LEU A 80 -4.97 3.94 3.88
C LEU A 80 -6.22 3.92 4.79
N VAL A 81 -6.07 4.25 6.08
CA VAL A 81 -7.18 4.32 7.03
C VAL A 81 -8.16 5.45 6.67
N LYS A 82 -7.65 6.61 6.24
CA LYS A 82 -8.52 7.73 5.82
C LYS A 82 -9.34 7.39 4.58
N ARG A 83 -8.78 6.60 3.66
CA ARG A 83 -9.43 6.23 2.40
C ARG A 83 -10.35 5.03 2.55
N GLU A 84 -9.96 4.02 3.32
CA GLU A 84 -10.74 2.81 3.57
C GLU A 84 -10.75 2.49 5.08
N PRO A 85 -11.59 3.17 5.89
CA PRO A 85 -11.61 2.99 7.34
C PRO A 85 -11.94 1.56 7.78
N ARG A 86 -12.76 0.85 7.00
CA ARG A 86 -13.15 -0.54 7.28
C ARG A 86 -11.96 -1.50 7.24
N SER A 87 -10.91 -1.17 6.46
CA SER A 87 -9.69 -1.97 6.42
C SER A 87 -8.96 -2.03 7.77
N ALA A 88 -9.13 -1.01 8.63
CA ALA A 88 -8.57 -1.00 9.99
C ALA A 88 -9.21 -2.04 10.92
N LEU A 89 -10.40 -2.54 10.55
CA LEU A 89 -11.16 -3.57 11.27
C LEU A 89 -11.07 -4.92 10.57
N ALA A 90 -10.29 -5.05 9.50
CA ALA A 90 -10.01 -6.32 8.88
C ALA A 90 -8.88 -7.02 9.64
N ARG A 91 -9.02 -8.32 9.86
CA ARG A 91 -7.99 -9.14 10.49
C ARG A 91 -7.01 -9.59 9.40
N ASP A 92 -5.71 -9.49 9.67
CA ASP A 92 -4.69 -10.02 8.77
C ASP A 92 -4.77 -11.55 8.77
N PRO A 93 -5.05 -12.21 7.64
CA PRO A 93 -5.15 -13.66 7.57
C PRO A 93 -3.83 -14.39 7.83
N THR A 94 -2.69 -13.70 7.74
CA THR A 94 -1.37 -14.31 7.99
C THR A 94 -0.97 -14.27 9.46
N THR A 95 -1.23 -13.18 10.16
CA THR A 95 -0.88 -13.02 11.59
C THR A 95 -2.04 -13.31 12.52
N GLY A 96 -3.28 -13.27 12.02
CA GLY A 96 -4.48 -13.33 12.83
C GLY A 96 -4.64 -12.10 13.73
N LEU A 97 -4.10 -10.95 13.35
CA LEU A 97 -4.16 -9.72 14.14
C LEU A 97 -4.90 -8.61 13.42
N TYR A 98 -5.55 -7.74 14.18
CA TYR A 98 -6.00 -6.46 13.64
C TYR A 98 -4.81 -5.51 13.41
N PRO A 99 -4.95 -4.52 12.52
CA PRO A 99 -3.94 -3.48 12.33
C PRO A 99 -3.48 -2.82 13.63
N TYR A 100 -4.39 -2.48 14.56
CA TYR A 100 -4.00 -1.86 15.83
C TYR A 100 -3.19 -2.80 16.74
N GLU A 101 -3.46 -4.11 16.71
CA GLU A 101 -2.71 -5.11 17.48
C GLU A 101 -1.33 -5.29 16.87
N THR A 102 -1.26 -5.30 15.54
CA THR A 102 -0.01 -5.37 14.79
C THR A 102 0.87 -4.14 15.08
N ALA A 103 0.28 -2.93 15.20
CA ALA A 103 1.00 -1.72 15.63
C ALA A 103 1.59 -1.84 17.03
N ALA A 104 0.90 -2.52 17.95
CA ALA A 104 1.35 -2.64 19.34
C ALA A 104 2.54 -3.62 19.50
N LEU A 105 2.82 -4.44 18.48
CA LEU A 105 3.90 -5.42 18.48
C LEU A 105 5.18 -4.95 17.76
N MET A 106 5.18 -3.75 17.18
CA MET A 106 6.30 -3.17 16.42
C MET A 106 6.93 -1.99 17.13
#